data_AF-A0A4Y2DSS9-F1
#
_entry.id   AF-A0A4Y2DSS9-F1
#
_cell.length_a   1.000
_cell.length_b   1.000
_cell.length_c   1.000
_cell.angle_alpha   90.00
_cell.angle_beta   90.00
_cell.angle_gamma   90.00
#
_symmetry.space_group_name_H-M   'P 1'
#
loop_
_entity.id
_entity.type
_entity.pdbx_description
1 polymer ?
#
loop_
_entity_poly.entity_id
_entity_poly.type
_entity_poly.pdbx_seq_one_letter_code
_entity_poly.pdbx_strand_id
1 'polypeptide(L)'
;MASTSSNMFFKSAKTINELVMRLRNQNYEEINVIIANAEKTKKMPQTNPFLVQDFVKKSVSHHEQIANMKYTRQGKFQFTTKDPICAVRLLSMEKFMGTNVVTGIIWENVCSRFLIFDIPTSTPLEELAIEIQDKNDCIVVEMRRFLKQNSTKEVSPVLITILVTTIPEAK
;
A
#
# COMPACT_ATOMS: atom_id res chain seq x y z
N MET A 1 0.74 28.35 -21.06
CA MET A 1 1.32 27.00 -21.18
C MET A 1 1.10 26.29 -19.84
N ALA A 2 0.10 25.43 -19.76
CA ALA A 2 -0.18 24.66 -18.55
C ALA A 2 0.89 23.57 -18.40
N SER A 3 1.44 23.42 -17.20
CA SER A 3 2.45 22.43 -16.86
C SER A 3 1.92 21.02 -17.14
N THR A 4 2.42 20.38 -18.21
CA THR A 4 2.15 19.01 -18.65
C THR A 4 2.53 17.91 -17.64
N SER A 5 2.99 18.27 -16.44
CA SER A 5 3.47 17.35 -15.41
C SER A 5 2.33 16.70 -14.60
N SER A 6 1.18 17.37 -14.42
CA SER A 6 0.15 16.89 -13.49
C SER A 6 -0.64 15.67 -13.99
N ASN A 7 -0.74 15.43 -15.30
CA ASN A 7 -1.60 14.36 -15.83
C ASN A 7 -0.88 13.00 -16.07
N MET A 8 0.38 12.86 -15.63
CA MET A 8 1.12 11.59 -15.82
C MET A 8 0.98 10.63 -14.64
N PHE A 9 0.80 11.18 -13.44
CA PHE A 9 0.77 10.41 -12.20
C PHE A 9 -0.33 10.91 -11.29
N PHE A 10 -1.10 9.98 -10.76
CA PHE A 10 -2.04 10.23 -9.67
C PHE A 10 -1.64 9.39 -8.47
N LYS A 11 -1.76 9.94 -7.27
CA LYS A 11 -1.61 9.22 -6.02
C LYS A 11 -2.66 9.69 -5.04
N SER A 12 -3.31 8.75 -4.37
CA SER A 12 -4.29 9.06 -3.32
C SER A 12 -3.65 9.91 -2.22
N ALA A 13 -4.38 10.93 -1.74
CA ALA A 13 -3.97 11.73 -0.60
C ALA A 13 -4.10 10.98 0.75
N LYS A 14 -4.70 9.79 0.74
CA LYS A 14 -4.87 8.95 1.93
C LYS A 14 -3.53 8.44 2.43
N THR A 15 -3.36 8.49 3.75
CA THR A 15 -2.23 7.87 4.45
C THR A 15 -2.31 6.34 4.36
N ILE A 16 -1.19 5.66 4.63
CA ILE A 16 -1.15 4.19 4.67
C ILE A 16 -2.14 3.66 5.72
N ASN A 17 -2.26 4.32 6.88
CA ASN A 17 -3.18 3.92 7.92
C ASN A 17 -4.64 4.05 7.47
N GLU A 18 -5.01 5.13 6.78
CA GLU A 18 -6.35 5.29 6.23
C GLU A 18 -6.66 4.23 5.15
N LEU A 19 -5.69 3.91 4.29
CA LEU A 19 -5.83 2.84 3.30
C LEU A 19 -6.00 1.48 3.98
N VAL A 20 -5.16 1.13 4.94
CA VAL A 20 -5.28 -0.14 5.67
C VAL A 20 -6.62 -0.24 6.41
N MET A 21 -7.10 0.84 7.04
CA MET A 21 -8.41 0.83 7.71
C MET A 21 -9.57 0.57 6.76
N ARG A 22 -9.45 0.97 5.48
CA ARG A 22 -10.48 0.72 4.46
C ARG A 22 -10.58 -0.75 4.04
N LEU A 23 -9.51 -1.54 4.24
CA LEU A 23 -9.54 -2.99 3.99
C LEU A 23 -10.59 -3.71 4.83
N ARG A 24 -10.98 -3.18 6.00
CA ARG A 24 -12.01 -3.78 6.87
C ARG A 24 -13.30 -4.16 6.13
N ASN A 25 -13.66 -3.40 5.11
CA ASN A 25 -14.90 -3.58 4.36
C ASN A 25 -14.66 -4.23 2.98
N GLN A 26 -13.51 -4.88 2.79
CA GLN A 26 -13.05 -5.34 1.48
C GLN A 26 -12.51 -6.77 1.56
N ASN A 27 -12.43 -7.43 0.40
CA ASN A 27 -11.84 -8.76 0.28
C ASN A 27 -10.31 -8.67 0.08
N TYR A 28 -9.57 -9.15 1.06
CA TYR A 28 -8.11 -9.31 1.04
C TYR A 28 -7.73 -10.56 1.83
N GLU A 29 -6.57 -11.15 1.52
CA GLU A 29 -6.12 -12.37 2.20
C GLU A 29 -5.43 -12.06 3.53
N GLU A 30 -4.42 -11.20 3.50
CA GLU A 30 -3.59 -10.83 4.65
C GLU A 30 -2.88 -9.50 4.42
N ILE A 31 -2.53 -8.83 5.51
CA ILE A 31 -1.72 -7.62 5.52
C ILE A 31 -0.34 -7.99 6.03
N ASN A 32 0.67 -7.74 5.21
CA ASN A 32 2.07 -7.92 5.56
C ASN A 32 2.69 -6.57 5.91
N VAL A 33 2.86 -6.31 7.20
CA VAL A 33 3.53 -5.10 7.71
C VAL A 33 5.03 -5.36 7.79
N ILE A 34 5.81 -4.41 7.27
CA ILE A 34 7.26 -4.40 7.31
C ILE A 34 7.71 -3.35 8.32
N ILE A 35 8.61 -3.75 9.22
CA ILE A 35 9.32 -2.86 10.12
C ILE A 35 10.81 -2.93 9.76
N ALA A 36 11.33 -1.82 9.26
CA ALA A 36 12.72 -1.69 8.83
C ALA A 36 13.45 -0.64 9.68
N ASN A 37 14.77 -0.73 9.71
CA ASN A 37 15.59 0.30 10.36
C ASN A 37 15.34 1.64 9.65
N ALA A 38 15.18 2.72 10.41
CA ALA A 38 15.03 4.06 9.84
C ALA A 38 16.25 4.47 8.99
N GLU A 39 17.44 3.99 9.35
CA GLU A 39 18.63 4.09 8.52
C GLU A 39 18.60 3.01 7.43
N LYS A 40 18.31 3.42 6.18
CA LYS A 40 18.09 2.51 5.04
C LYS A 40 19.24 1.53 4.76
N THR A 41 20.48 1.89 5.14
CA THR A 41 21.68 1.06 4.95
C THR A 41 21.86 0.03 6.06
N LYS A 42 21.16 0.17 7.19
CA LYS A 42 21.26 -0.73 8.34
C LYS A 42 20.16 -1.77 8.33
N LYS A 43 20.51 -2.96 8.83
CA LYS A 43 19.56 -4.01 9.15
C LYS A 43 18.96 -3.77 10.53
N MET A 44 17.77 -4.30 10.76
CA MET A 44 17.22 -4.46 12.11
C MET A 44 18.13 -5.39 12.92
N PRO A 45 18.44 -5.08 14.18
CA PRO A 45 19.17 -6.00 15.04
C PRO A 45 18.47 -7.35 15.10
N GLN A 46 19.25 -8.44 15.02
CA GLN A 46 18.72 -9.76 15.35
C GLN A 46 18.52 -9.82 16.86
N THR A 47 17.35 -10.27 17.31
CA THR A 47 17.00 -10.31 18.72
C THR A 47 16.34 -11.63 19.04
N ASN A 48 16.47 -12.06 20.30
CA ASN A 48 15.84 -13.28 20.80
C ASN A 48 14.33 -13.25 20.51
N PRO A 49 13.75 -14.25 19.82
CA PRO A 49 12.33 -14.28 19.46
C PRO A 49 11.37 -14.12 20.64
N PHE A 50 11.72 -14.60 21.84
CA PHE A 50 10.89 -14.43 23.03
C PHE A 50 10.81 -12.96 23.47
N LEU A 51 11.92 -12.23 23.39
CA LEU A 51 11.93 -10.79 23.70
C LEU A 51 11.14 -9.99 22.67
N VAL A 52 11.21 -10.39 21.39
CA VAL A 52 10.41 -9.78 20.33
C VAL A 52 8.91 -10.01 20.61
N GLN A 53 8.55 -11.24 20.96
CA GLN A 53 7.16 -11.59 21.29
C GLN A 53 6.65 -10.79 22.49
N ASP A 54 7.42 -10.71 23.58
CA ASP A 54 7.04 -9.97 24.78
C ASP A 54 6.88 -8.48 24.51
N PHE A 55 7.76 -7.89 23.71
CA PHE A 55 7.64 -6.51 23.28
C PHE A 55 6.33 -6.29 22.49
N VAL A 56 6.05 -7.14 21.51
CA VAL A 56 4.85 -7.03 20.67
C VAL A 56 3.58 -7.17 21.50
N LYS A 57 3.50 -8.12 22.44
CA LYS A 57 2.35 -8.28 23.35
C LYS A 57 2.08 -7.03 24.18
N LYS A 58 3.13 -6.32 24.60
CA LYS A 58 3.03 -5.10 25.41
C LYS A 58 2.71 -3.85 24.58
N SER A 59 3.22 -3.79 23.34
CA SER A 59 3.18 -2.57 22.53
C SER A 59 2.10 -2.57 21.44
N VAL A 60 1.55 -3.73 21.08
CA VAL A 60 0.56 -3.88 20.01
C VAL A 60 -0.76 -4.36 20.61
N SER A 61 -1.79 -3.52 20.54
CA SER A 61 -3.15 -3.98 20.79
C SER A 61 -3.57 -4.93 19.66
N HIS A 62 -4.37 -5.96 19.97
CA HIS A 62 -4.77 -7.01 19.04
C HIS A 62 -3.59 -7.87 18.54
N HIS A 63 -2.54 -8.03 19.36
CA HIS A 63 -1.38 -8.83 18.99
C HIS A 63 -1.73 -10.32 18.77
N GLU A 64 -2.81 -10.81 19.37
CA GLU A 64 -3.35 -12.15 19.15
C GLU A 64 -3.82 -12.40 17.72
N GLN A 65 -4.05 -11.33 16.95
CA GLN A 65 -4.41 -11.40 15.52
C GLN A 65 -3.18 -11.49 14.59
N ILE A 66 -1.96 -11.53 15.15
CA ILE A 66 -0.74 -11.74 14.37
C ILE A 66 -0.61 -13.23 14.07
N ALA A 67 -0.75 -13.58 12.80
CA ALA A 67 -0.64 -14.95 12.31
C ALA A 67 0.82 -15.40 12.17
N ASN A 68 1.72 -14.49 11.84
CA ASN A 68 3.14 -14.80 11.67
C ASN A 68 4.04 -13.60 11.99
N MET A 69 5.24 -13.90 12.46
CA MET A 69 6.32 -12.94 12.66
C MET A 69 7.62 -13.56 12.15
N LYS A 70 8.32 -12.87 11.25
CA LYS A 70 9.60 -13.36 10.72
C LYS A 70 10.62 -12.25 10.54
N TYR A 71 11.89 -12.61 10.72
CA TYR A 71 13.02 -11.79 10.30
C TYR A 71 13.38 -12.13 8.85
N THR A 72 13.27 -11.15 7.97
CA THR A 72 13.48 -11.33 6.52
C THR A 72 14.96 -11.39 6.18
N ARG A 73 15.30 -11.96 5.01
CA ARG A 73 16.68 -11.98 4.48
C ARG A 73 17.25 -10.58 4.25
N GLN A 74 16.39 -9.59 4.03
CA GLN A 74 16.76 -8.18 3.89
C GLN A 74 17.07 -7.50 5.23
N GLY A 75 16.97 -8.21 6.36
CA GLY A 75 17.23 -7.66 7.67
C GLY A 75 16.12 -6.78 8.22
N LYS A 76 14.86 -7.12 7.93
CA LYS A 76 13.64 -6.40 8.38
C LYS A 76 12.74 -7.36 9.13
N PHE A 77 11.91 -6.87 10.04
CA PHE A 77 10.81 -7.66 10.58
C PHE A 77 9.60 -7.59 9.66
N GLN A 78 8.95 -8.73 9.45
CA GLN A 78 7.67 -8.84 8.77
C GLN A 78 6.65 -9.45 9.70
N PHE A 79 5.49 -8.81 9.81
CA PHE A 79 4.33 -9.26 10.55
C PHE A 79 3.19 -9.52 9.58
N THR A 80 2.53 -10.65 9.75
CA THR A 80 1.37 -11.04 8.94
C THR A 80 0.14 -11.03 9.84
N THR A 81 -0.90 -10.28 9.45
CA THR A 81 -2.18 -10.24 10.17
C THR A 81 -3.32 -10.06 9.19
N LYS A 82 -4.50 -10.60 9.53
CA LYS A 82 -5.74 -10.29 8.82
C LYS A 82 -6.49 -9.12 9.45
N ASP A 83 -6.09 -8.64 10.63
CA ASP A 83 -6.76 -7.55 11.32
C ASP A 83 -6.16 -6.18 10.95
N PRO A 84 -6.92 -5.28 10.30
CA PRO A 84 -6.44 -3.94 9.97
C PRO A 84 -6.08 -3.11 11.19
N ILE A 85 -6.74 -3.34 12.35
CA ILE A 85 -6.43 -2.60 13.59
C ILE A 85 -5.03 -2.98 14.06
N CYS A 86 -4.75 -4.28 14.16
CA CYS A 86 -3.42 -4.79 14.47
C CYS A 86 -2.35 -4.26 13.49
N ALA A 87 -2.64 -4.27 12.19
CA ALA A 87 -1.73 -3.76 11.17
C ALA A 87 -1.41 -2.26 11.36
N VAL A 88 -2.43 -1.41 11.60
CA VAL A 88 -2.24 0.03 11.85
C VAL A 88 -1.41 0.29 13.11
N ARG A 89 -1.56 -0.54 14.15
CA ARG A 89 -0.73 -0.42 15.36
C ARG A 89 0.73 -0.73 15.08
N LEU A 90 1.01 -1.76 14.29
CA LEU A 90 2.36 -2.07 13.82
C LEU A 90 2.92 -0.94 12.93
N LEU A 91 2.10 -0.38 12.03
CA LEU A 91 2.49 0.73 11.16
C LEU A 91 2.76 2.03 11.91
N SER A 92 2.14 2.23 13.06
CA SER A 92 2.31 3.46 13.85
C SER A 92 3.54 3.42 14.76
N MET A 93 4.37 2.37 14.69
CA MET A 93 5.59 2.29 15.48
C MET A 93 6.68 3.20 14.94
N GLU A 94 7.21 4.06 15.81
CA GLU A 94 8.43 4.85 15.53
C GLU A 94 9.69 4.15 16.04
N LYS A 95 9.53 3.28 17.04
CA LYS A 95 10.60 2.50 17.64
C LYS A 95 10.20 1.04 17.79
N PHE A 96 11.16 0.15 17.53
CA PHE A 96 11.03 -1.28 17.76
C PHE A 96 12.24 -1.77 18.52
N MET A 97 12.03 -2.26 19.75
CA MET A 97 13.09 -2.75 20.65
C MET A 97 14.26 -1.75 20.80
N GLY A 98 13.95 -0.46 20.98
CA GLY A 98 14.93 0.61 21.15
C GLY A 98 15.57 1.12 19.85
N THR A 99 15.28 0.52 18.70
CA THR A 99 15.75 0.98 17.38
C THR A 99 14.70 1.88 16.74
N ASN A 100 15.09 3.02 16.16
CA ASN A 100 14.18 3.84 15.34
C ASN A 100 13.84 3.11 14.04
N VAL A 101 12.57 3.11 13.67
CA VAL A 101 12.09 2.31 12.53
C VAL A 101 11.28 3.14 11.54
N VAL A 102 11.22 2.63 10.32
CA VAL A 102 10.23 2.99 9.32
C VAL A 102 9.36 1.79 9.05
N THR A 103 8.08 2.05 8.86
CA THR A 103 7.06 1.02 8.66
C THR A 103 6.46 1.13 7.26
N GLY A 104 5.88 0.03 6.79
CA GLY A 104 5.16 -0.01 5.53
C GLY A 104 4.42 -1.32 5.38
N ILE A 105 3.73 -1.50 4.26
CA ILE A 105 3.09 -2.76 3.92
C ILE A 105 3.59 -3.29 2.58
N ILE A 106 3.47 -4.59 2.37
CA ILE A 106 3.62 -5.20 1.04
C ILE A 106 2.31 -4.96 0.29
N TRP A 107 2.32 -4.01 -0.65
CA TRP A 107 1.12 -3.57 -1.36
C TRP A 107 0.54 -4.65 -2.27
N GLU A 108 1.37 -5.53 -2.80
CA GLU A 108 0.97 -6.64 -3.67
C GLU A 108 -0.06 -7.57 -3.01
N ASN A 109 -0.11 -7.63 -1.68
CA ASN A 109 -1.04 -8.49 -0.94
C ASN A 109 -2.43 -7.87 -0.75
N VAL A 110 -2.56 -6.56 -0.94
CA VAL A 110 -3.78 -5.80 -0.64
C VAL A 110 -4.24 -4.91 -1.79
N CYS A 111 -3.49 -4.91 -2.89
CA CYS A 111 -3.80 -4.13 -4.08
C CYS A 111 -3.78 -4.99 -5.35
N SER A 112 -4.63 -4.61 -6.29
CA SER A 112 -4.71 -5.14 -7.64
C SER A 112 -4.31 -4.07 -8.63
N ARG A 113 -3.69 -4.51 -9.72
CA ARG A 113 -3.20 -3.63 -10.78
C ARG A 113 -3.73 -4.07 -12.12
N PHE A 114 -4.25 -3.13 -12.91
CA PHE A 114 -4.75 -3.39 -14.26
C PHE A 114 -4.53 -2.19 -15.17
N LEU A 115 -4.56 -2.44 -16.48
CA LEU A 115 -4.44 -1.41 -17.51
C LEU A 115 -5.81 -1.09 -18.09
N ILE A 116 -6.11 0.20 -18.22
CA ILE A 116 -7.16 0.67 -19.13
C ILE A 116 -6.47 1.29 -20.35
N PHE A 117 -6.85 0.82 -21.53
CA PHE A 117 -6.34 1.32 -22.81
C PHE A 117 -7.18 2.50 -23.30
N ASP A 118 -6.63 3.21 -24.28
CA ASP A 118 -7.34 4.23 -25.05
C ASP A 118 -7.96 5.37 -24.22
N ILE A 119 -7.39 5.70 -23.05
CA ILE A 119 -7.80 6.86 -22.25
C ILE A 119 -7.32 8.14 -22.93
N PRO A 120 -8.21 9.12 -23.22
CA PRO A 120 -7.81 10.40 -23.77
C PRO A 120 -6.70 11.06 -22.94
N THR A 121 -5.69 11.61 -23.61
CA THR A 121 -4.57 12.29 -22.94
C THR A 121 -4.99 13.61 -22.30
N SER A 122 -6.16 14.13 -22.68
CA SER A 122 -6.79 15.32 -22.10
C SER A 122 -7.50 15.04 -20.77
N THR A 123 -7.97 13.81 -20.52
CA THR A 123 -8.66 13.45 -19.27
C THR A 123 -7.69 13.52 -18.08
N PRO A 124 -7.95 14.31 -17.04
CA PRO A 124 -7.17 14.29 -15.80
C PRO A 124 -7.26 12.94 -15.09
N LEU A 125 -6.14 12.44 -14.55
CA LEU A 125 -6.15 11.19 -13.78
C LEU A 125 -6.97 11.29 -12.49
N GLU A 126 -7.11 12.48 -11.91
CA GLU A 126 -7.98 12.74 -10.77
C GLU A 126 -9.45 12.48 -11.11
N GLU A 127 -9.92 12.96 -12.27
CA GLU A 127 -11.29 12.74 -12.75
C GLU A 127 -11.54 11.25 -13.03
N LEU A 128 -10.58 10.59 -13.67
CA LEU A 128 -10.63 9.15 -13.92
C LEU A 128 -10.67 8.35 -12.61
N ALA A 129 -9.91 8.76 -11.60
CA ALA A 129 -9.91 8.11 -10.29
C ALA A 129 -11.26 8.26 -9.58
N ILE A 130 -11.89 9.43 -9.64
CA ILE A 130 -13.24 9.64 -9.10
C ILE A 130 -14.24 8.72 -9.79
N GLU A 131 -14.26 8.72 -11.13
CA GLU A 131 -15.19 7.88 -11.89
C GLU A 131 -15.05 6.39 -11.57
N ILE A 132 -13.83 5.89 -11.47
CA ILE A 132 -13.59 4.47 -11.14
C ILE A 132 -14.05 4.14 -9.72
N GLN A 133 -13.75 5.00 -8.75
CA GLN A 133 -14.17 4.76 -7.37
C GLN A 133 -15.69 4.78 -7.24
N ASP A 134 -16.36 5.76 -7.87
CA ASP A 134 -17.82 5.92 -7.80
C ASP A 134 -18.57 4.74 -8.44
N LYS A 135 -18.05 4.18 -9.53
CA LYS A 135 -18.69 3.05 -10.23
C LYS A 135 -18.42 1.69 -9.57
N ASN A 136 -17.31 1.54 -8.85
CA ASN A 136 -16.79 0.22 -8.46
C ASN A 136 -16.68 -0.02 -6.95
N ASP A 137 -17.07 0.93 -6.10
CA ASP A 137 -16.91 0.85 -4.63
C ASP A 137 -15.50 0.38 -4.21
N CYS A 138 -14.50 1.02 -4.82
CA CYS A 138 -13.09 0.71 -4.61
C CYS A 138 -12.32 1.99 -4.23
N ILE A 139 -11.05 1.84 -3.87
CA ILE A 139 -10.15 2.98 -3.66
C ILE A 139 -9.02 2.89 -4.66
N VAL A 140 -8.83 3.95 -5.45
CA VAL A 140 -7.65 4.09 -6.30
C VAL A 140 -6.50 4.58 -5.43
N VAL A 141 -5.42 3.80 -5.41
CA VAL A 141 -4.19 4.10 -4.64
C VAL A 141 -3.25 4.96 -5.47
N GLU A 142 -3.01 4.56 -6.72
CA GLU A 142 -2.12 5.25 -7.65
C GLU A 142 -2.57 4.98 -9.10
N MET A 143 -2.27 5.93 -9.98
CA MET A 143 -2.34 5.71 -11.43
C MET A 143 -1.08 6.24 -12.11
N ARG A 144 -0.71 5.60 -13.21
CA ARG A 144 0.39 6.02 -14.08
C ARG A 144 -0.04 5.95 -15.53
N ARG A 145 0.00 7.10 -16.20
CA ARG A 145 -0.23 7.22 -17.64
C ARG A 145 1.06 6.93 -18.41
N PHE A 146 0.99 6.16 -19.49
CA PHE A 146 2.12 5.91 -20.38
C PHE A 146 1.95 6.67 -21.69
N LEU A 147 2.68 7.78 -21.82
CA LEU A 147 2.75 8.53 -23.07
C LEU A 147 3.85 7.96 -23.96
N LYS A 148 3.54 7.70 -25.23
CA LYS A 148 4.53 7.32 -26.22
C LYS A 148 5.10 8.58 -26.88
N GLN A 149 6.42 8.76 -26.82
CA GLN A 149 7.09 9.88 -27.48
C GLN A 149 6.80 9.87 -28.98
N ASN A 150 6.56 11.05 -29.55
CA ASN A 150 6.25 11.26 -30.98
C ASN A 150 4.99 10.53 -31.48
N SER A 151 4.09 10.14 -30.58
CA SER A 151 2.78 9.61 -30.95
C SER A 151 1.83 10.75 -31.28
N THR A 152 1.18 10.68 -32.44
CA THR A 152 0.04 11.55 -32.79
C THR A 152 -1.27 11.08 -32.17
N LYS A 153 -1.27 9.93 -31.47
CA LYS A 153 -2.47 9.42 -30.79
C LYS A 153 -2.78 10.28 -29.57
N GLU A 154 -4.00 10.79 -29.52
CA GLU A 154 -4.58 11.53 -28.38
C GLU A 154 -5.10 10.62 -27.26
N VAL A 155 -4.68 9.36 -27.28
CA VAL A 155 -5.04 8.34 -26.28
C VAL A 155 -3.80 7.63 -25.77
N SER A 156 -3.88 7.16 -24.53
CA SER A 156 -2.77 6.49 -23.84
C SER A 156 -3.28 5.45 -22.85
N PRO A 157 -2.53 4.35 -22.65
CA PRO A 157 -2.85 3.42 -21.58
C PRO A 157 -2.52 4.02 -20.20
N VAL A 158 -3.33 3.65 -19.21
CA VAL A 158 -3.15 4.03 -17.80
C VAL A 158 -3.10 2.76 -16.96
N LEU A 159 -2.01 2.58 -16.20
CA LEU A 159 -1.91 1.56 -15.14
C LEU A 159 -2.57 2.10 -13.89
N ILE A 160 -3.48 1.32 -13.34
CA ILE A 160 -4.30 1.69 -12.18
C ILE A 160 -4.04 0.67 -11.09
N THR A 161 -3.73 1.15 -9.89
CA THR A 161 -3.62 0.34 -8.69
C THR A 161 -4.80 0.67 -7.78
N ILE A 162 -5.59 -0.34 -7.43
CA ILE A 162 -6.70 -0.21 -6.49
C ILE A 162 -6.42 -0.98 -5.20
N LEU A 163 -7.01 -0.53 -4.10
CA LEU A 163 -6.95 -1.18 -2.79
C LEU A 163 -8.02 -2.27 -2.70
N VAL A 164 -7.76 -3.42 -3.31
CA VAL A 164 -8.45 -4.71 -3.17
C VAL A 164 -7.69 -5.76 -3.98
N THR A 165 -7.94 -7.04 -3.73
CA THR A 165 -7.31 -8.14 -4.49
C THR A 165 -8.10 -8.57 -5.73
N THR A 166 -9.34 -8.11 -5.89
CA THR A 166 -10.19 -8.43 -7.05
C THR A 166 -10.32 -7.22 -7.95
N ILE A 167 -10.25 -7.45 -9.27
CA ILE A 167 -10.53 -6.40 -10.26
C ILE A 167 -12.05 -6.19 -10.27
N PRO A 168 -12.55 -4.94 -10.22
CA PRO A 168 -13.97 -4.68 -10.33
C PRO A 168 -14.53 -5.23 -11.62
N GLU A 169 -15.59 -6.04 -11.51
CA GLU A 169 -16.39 -6.45 -12.65
C GLU A 169 -17.35 -5.32 -13.01
N ALA A 170 -17.60 -5.11 -14.30
CA ALA A 170 -18.60 -4.15 -14.74
C ALA A 170 -19.98 -4.54 -14.16
N LYS A 171 -20.56 -3.66 -13.34
CA LYS A 171 -21.94 -3.78 -12.88
C LYS A 171 -22.91 -3.33 -13.96
#